data_AF-A0A1V5FNS1-F1
#
_entry.id   AF-A0A1V5FNS1-F1
#
_cell.length_a   1.000
_cell.length_b   1.000
_cell.length_c   1.000
_cell.angle_alpha   90.00
_cell.angle_beta   90.00
_cell.angle_gamma   90.00
#
_symmetry.space_group_name_H-M   'P 1'
#
loop_
_entity.id
_entity.type
_entity.pdbx_description
1 polymer ?
#
loop_
_entity_poly.entity_id
_entity_poly.type
_entity_poly.pdbx_seq_one_letter_code
_entity_poly.pdbx_strand_id
1 'polypeptide(L)'
;MVVGALAGNVRGTYMRYDTAVILKRLFLVERMLVVSQAGWLPGIADFNMKTALPKMLWEDALTADALRERVFELRFPNRMLEIGDDAPLVNLLRFAQAAPSAPAFLMALAKVFKPALRKAFNSYLELADDLGDGPTYRFMRLATEELRGQIEQIEASLARVFETDPEEGRRSADWVRRLQQLLAEIGGIGLDPPRAGSDLPAVERPFTPAETPARDAQFHNLRFYWPDIIDPTFPYGEGLRLQLRSAVSHFNEVWAVENAGFILHTYADDLGWEFIRDAARWVYDESRHVRMGYERLKTWGFEDRELPLGTYIYDSCRGQDPLYRIGMLFYFESKNIGKKMERKKSFELLEDRMSQHDMDFDWADESIHTSYGKTWLSALLKLRGENPEDYTAIKTECERLVAAVLETAEERERVEVRRVAEHMIERAQQLARR
;
A
#
# COMPACT_ATOMS: atom_id res chain seq x y z
N MET A 1 -47.77 6.01 43.39
CA MET A 1 -46.66 6.97 43.39
C MET A 1 -45.97 6.90 42.05
N VAL A 2 -46.14 7.91 41.21
CA VAL A 2 -45.35 8.06 40.00
C VAL A 2 -43.99 8.59 40.45
N VAL A 3 -42.95 7.78 40.32
CA VAL A 3 -41.58 8.22 40.62
C VAL A 3 -41.22 9.25 39.57
N GLY A 4 -41.13 10.52 39.97
CA GLY A 4 -40.64 11.59 39.11
C GLY A 4 -39.18 11.31 38.77
N ALA A 5 -38.89 11.04 37.49
CA ALA A 5 -37.52 10.90 37.02
C ALA A 5 -36.93 12.27 36.71
N LEU A 6 -35.66 12.48 37.06
CA LEU A 6 -34.89 13.62 36.57
C LEU A 6 -34.67 13.46 35.06
N ALA A 7 -34.79 14.56 34.30
CA ALA A 7 -34.62 14.54 32.86
C ALA A 7 -33.15 14.21 32.50
N GLY A 8 -32.95 13.26 31.59
CA GLY A 8 -31.64 13.03 30.94
C GLY A 8 -31.30 14.16 29.96
N ASN A 9 -30.05 14.20 29.50
CA ASN A 9 -29.62 15.10 28.41
C ASN A 9 -29.44 14.31 27.10
N VAL A 10 -29.11 15.01 26.02
CA VAL A 10 -28.89 14.45 24.67
C VAL A 10 -27.52 13.78 24.50
N ARG A 11 -26.68 13.78 25.55
CA ARG A 11 -25.32 13.23 25.53
C ARG A 11 -25.38 11.72 25.67
N GLY A 12 -24.66 11.00 24.82
CA GLY A 12 -24.63 9.54 24.86
C GLY A 12 -25.87 8.91 24.23
N THR A 13 -26.19 9.32 23.00
CA THR A 13 -27.31 8.74 22.22
C THR A 13 -27.16 7.22 22.06
N TYR A 14 -25.92 6.75 21.96
CA TYR A 14 -25.59 5.34 21.82
C TYR A 14 -25.14 4.73 23.13
N MET A 15 -25.68 3.55 23.45
CA MET A 15 -25.18 2.73 24.53
C MET A 15 -23.94 1.96 24.06
N ARG A 16 -23.18 1.41 25.02
CA ARG A 16 -22.01 0.55 24.77
C ARG A 16 -22.22 -0.48 23.66
N TYR A 17 -23.39 -1.13 23.63
CA TYR A 17 -23.69 -2.17 22.63
C TYR A 17 -23.87 -1.57 21.23
N ASP A 18 -24.61 -0.47 21.13
CA ASP A 18 -24.86 0.22 19.85
C ASP A 18 -23.55 0.73 19.27
N THR A 19 -22.71 1.36 20.10
CA THR A 19 -21.35 1.76 19.70
C THR A 19 -20.57 0.57 19.15
N ALA A 20 -20.53 -0.56 19.86
CA ALA A 20 -19.76 -1.71 19.38
C ALA A 20 -20.27 -2.24 18.03
N VAL A 21 -21.58 -2.22 17.78
CA VAL A 21 -22.16 -2.61 16.47
C VAL A 21 -21.73 -1.62 15.38
N ILE A 22 -21.78 -0.33 15.66
CA ILE A 22 -21.35 0.73 14.73
C ILE A 22 -19.86 0.60 14.40
N LEU A 23 -19.00 0.51 15.43
CA LEU A 23 -17.55 0.42 15.23
C LEU A 23 -17.14 -0.87 14.50
N LYS A 24 -17.82 -1.99 14.75
CA LYS A 24 -17.62 -3.23 13.99
C LYS A 24 -17.87 -3.01 12.49
N ARG A 25 -18.97 -2.35 12.13
CA ARG A 25 -19.28 -2.05 10.72
C ARG A 25 -18.22 -1.18 10.08
N LEU A 26 -17.81 -0.11 10.77
CA LEU A 26 -16.78 0.80 10.27
C LEU A 26 -15.43 0.08 10.12
N PHE A 27 -15.08 -0.80 11.05
CA PHE A 27 -13.91 -1.67 10.95
C PHE A 27 -13.96 -2.56 9.70
N LEU A 28 -15.11 -3.20 9.42
CA LEU A 28 -15.27 -4.05 8.25
C LEU A 28 -15.10 -3.27 6.94
N VAL A 29 -15.58 -2.02 6.90
CA VAL A 29 -15.39 -1.11 5.76
C VAL A 29 -13.91 -0.76 5.60
N GLU A 30 -13.24 -0.27 6.65
CA GLU A 30 -11.82 0.10 6.59
C GLU A 30 -10.95 -1.11 6.20
N ARG A 31 -11.18 -2.29 6.81
CA ARG A 31 -10.47 -3.52 6.45
C ARG A 31 -10.59 -3.81 4.95
N MET A 32 -11.79 -3.70 4.37
CA MET A 32 -11.97 -3.94 2.95
C MET A 32 -11.32 -2.86 2.08
N LEU A 33 -11.30 -1.61 2.51
CA LEU A 33 -10.59 -0.53 1.81
C LEU A 33 -9.09 -0.78 1.81
N VAL A 34 -8.49 -1.17 2.94
CA VAL A 34 -7.07 -1.53 3.04
C VAL A 34 -6.75 -2.67 2.06
N VAL A 35 -7.47 -3.78 2.12
CA VAL A 35 -7.23 -4.95 1.23
C VAL A 35 -7.41 -4.60 -0.26
N SER A 36 -8.38 -3.74 -0.58
CA SER A 36 -8.63 -3.32 -1.97
C SER A 36 -7.54 -2.39 -2.50
N GLN A 37 -7.15 -1.39 -1.71
CA GLN A 37 -6.09 -0.44 -2.08
C GLN A 37 -4.76 -1.16 -2.33
N ALA A 38 -4.41 -2.12 -1.47
CA ALA A 38 -3.20 -2.91 -1.62
C ALA A 38 -3.15 -3.69 -2.94
N GLY A 39 -4.24 -4.37 -3.28
CA GLY A 39 -4.32 -5.19 -4.49
C GLY A 39 -4.23 -4.39 -5.80
N TRP A 40 -4.59 -3.11 -5.77
CA TRP A 40 -4.49 -2.22 -6.93
C TRP A 40 -3.09 -1.63 -7.15
N LEU A 41 -2.19 -1.66 -6.17
CA LEU A 41 -0.85 -1.04 -6.26
C LEU A 41 -0.05 -1.45 -7.51
N PRO A 42 0.02 -2.76 -7.88
CA PRO A 42 0.68 -3.15 -9.11
C PRO A 42 0.05 -2.55 -10.37
N GLY A 43 -1.27 -2.34 -10.38
CA GLY A 43 -2.03 -1.83 -11.53
C GLY A 43 -2.04 -0.30 -11.67
N ILE A 44 -1.56 0.46 -10.67
CA ILE A 44 -1.49 1.92 -10.74
C ILE A 44 -0.27 2.32 -11.57
N ALA A 45 -0.42 3.13 -12.61
CA ALA A 45 0.73 3.64 -13.37
C ALA A 45 1.33 4.91 -12.72
N ASP A 46 0.47 5.88 -12.37
CA ASP A 46 0.89 7.19 -11.81
C ASP A 46 1.79 6.99 -10.59
N PHE A 47 3.04 7.43 -10.72
CA PHE A 47 4.05 7.20 -9.69
C PHE A 47 3.71 7.92 -8.38
N ASN A 48 3.12 9.11 -8.48
CA ASN A 48 2.74 9.89 -7.30
C ASN A 48 1.72 9.12 -6.47
N MET A 49 0.71 8.54 -7.10
CA MET A 49 -0.28 7.72 -6.41
C MET A 49 0.29 6.36 -5.98
N LYS A 50 1.17 5.74 -6.79
CA LYS A 50 1.84 4.49 -6.41
C LYS A 50 2.64 4.62 -5.12
N THR A 51 3.18 5.81 -4.85
CA THR A 51 3.97 6.09 -3.64
C THR A 51 3.19 6.82 -2.55
N ALA A 52 2.06 7.45 -2.85
CA ALA A 52 1.19 8.08 -1.85
C ALA A 52 0.13 7.15 -1.25
N LEU A 53 -0.50 6.30 -2.07
CA LEU A 53 -1.56 5.39 -1.64
C LEU A 53 -1.13 4.45 -0.49
N PRO A 54 0.11 3.92 -0.44
CA PRO A 54 0.60 3.14 0.70
C PRO A 54 0.47 3.82 2.06
N LYS A 55 0.73 5.14 2.14
CA LYS A 55 0.52 5.92 3.37
C LYS A 55 -0.94 5.95 3.77
N MET A 56 -1.83 6.22 2.81
CA MET A 56 -3.28 6.27 3.04
C MET A 56 -3.80 4.93 3.53
N LEU A 57 -3.39 3.84 2.86
CA LEU A 57 -3.67 2.47 3.25
C LEU A 57 -3.22 2.16 4.68
N TRP A 58 -2.01 2.58 5.06
CA TRP A 58 -1.51 2.36 6.41
C TRP A 58 -2.28 3.17 7.47
N GLU A 59 -2.64 4.42 7.19
CA GLU A 59 -3.51 5.23 8.06
C GLU A 59 -4.91 4.61 8.24
N ASP A 60 -5.50 4.12 7.15
CA ASP A 60 -6.76 3.37 7.18
C ASP A 60 -6.63 2.11 8.06
N ALA A 61 -5.49 1.40 7.97
CA ALA A 61 -5.21 0.22 8.79
C ALA A 61 -5.05 0.56 10.29
N LEU A 62 -4.43 1.69 10.63
CA LEU A 62 -4.36 2.17 12.02
C LEU A 62 -5.74 2.52 12.57
N THR A 63 -6.56 3.19 11.77
CA THR A 63 -7.95 3.52 12.14
C THR A 63 -8.77 2.25 12.35
N ALA A 64 -8.66 1.28 11.45
CA ALA A 64 -9.30 -0.02 11.58
C ALA A 64 -8.85 -0.78 12.84
N ASP A 65 -7.57 -0.74 13.19
CA ASP A 65 -7.06 -1.40 14.39
C ASP A 65 -7.69 -0.77 15.65
N ALA A 66 -7.72 0.56 15.72
CA ALA A 66 -8.36 1.28 16.81
C ALA A 66 -9.88 0.99 16.92
N LEU A 67 -10.58 0.91 15.79
CA LEU A 67 -11.98 0.49 15.74
C LEU A 67 -12.16 -0.93 16.30
N ARG A 68 -11.32 -1.86 15.86
CA ARG A 68 -11.36 -3.27 16.29
C ARG A 68 -11.07 -3.45 17.77
N GLU A 69 -10.00 -2.84 18.26
CA GLU A 69 -9.64 -2.87 19.69
C GLU A 69 -10.79 -2.32 20.53
N ARG A 70 -11.38 -1.21 20.08
CA ARG A 70 -12.49 -0.60 20.80
C ARG A 70 -13.74 -1.50 20.83
N VAL A 71 -14.04 -2.21 19.75
CA VAL A 71 -15.12 -3.23 19.76
C VAL A 71 -14.85 -4.29 20.83
N PHE A 72 -13.61 -4.77 20.97
CA PHE A 72 -13.26 -5.78 21.97
C PHE A 72 -13.39 -5.27 23.41
N GLU A 73 -12.97 -4.05 23.68
CA GLU A 73 -13.14 -3.40 24.98
C GLU A 73 -14.63 -3.27 25.33
N LEU A 74 -15.43 -2.79 24.37
CA LEU A 74 -16.84 -2.54 24.56
C LEU A 74 -17.66 -3.83 24.64
N ARG A 75 -17.21 -4.97 24.12
CA ARG A 75 -17.98 -6.22 24.07
C ARG A 75 -17.47 -7.32 25.00
N PHE A 76 -16.49 -7.04 25.86
CA PHE A 76 -15.87 -8.03 26.74
C PHE A 76 -16.90 -8.92 27.47
N PRO A 77 -16.72 -10.26 27.49
CA PRO A 77 -15.59 -11.03 26.92
C PRO A 77 -15.74 -11.39 25.42
N ASN A 78 -16.83 -10.97 24.77
CA ASN A 78 -17.15 -11.36 23.39
C ASN A 78 -16.35 -10.53 22.37
N ARG A 79 -15.68 -11.21 21.43
CA ARG A 79 -14.84 -10.63 20.36
C ARG A 79 -15.47 -10.77 18.96
N MET A 80 -16.78 -10.56 18.83
CA MET A 80 -17.49 -10.70 17.55
C MET A 80 -17.08 -9.63 16.53
N LEU A 81 -16.44 -10.07 15.44
CA LEU A 81 -16.14 -9.29 14.22
C LEU A 81 -16.73 -9.95 12.97
N GLU A 82 -17.76 -10.79 13.14
CA GLU A 82 -18.43 -11.42 12.02
C GLU A 82 -19.13 -10.38 11.12
N ILE A 83 -19.15 -10.68 9.82
CA ILE A 83 -19.78 -9.83 8.82
C ILE A 83 -21.28 -9.70 9.12
N GLY A 84 -21.99 -10.82 9.24
CA GLY A 84 -23.42 -10.84 9.60
C GLY A 84 -24.24 -9.88 8.72
N ASP A 85 -25.05 -9.04 9.38
CA ASP A 85 -25.92 -8.06 8.73
C ASP A 85 -25.17 -6.99 7.93
N ASP A 86 -23.85 -6.83 8.12
CA ASP A 86 -23.03 -5.88 7.37
C ASP A 86 -22.57 -6.41 6.00
N ALA A 87 -22.99 -7.62 5.61
CA ALA A 87 -22.66 -8.25 4.34
C ALA A 87 -22.94 -7.39 3.09
N PRO A 88 -24.05 -6.63 2.98
CA PRO A 88 -24.29 -5.78 1.83
C PRO A 88 -23.16 -4.76 1.57
N LEU A 89 -22.60 -4.17 2.63
CA LEU A 89 -21.48 -3.21 2.54
C LEU A 89 -20.20 -3.90 2.09
N VAL A 90 -19.86 -5.03 2.72
CA VAL A 90 -18.65 -5.80 2.39
C VAL A 90 -18.71 -6.29 0.94
N ASN A 91 -19.88 -6.76 0.48
CA ASN A 91 -20.08 -7.22 -0.88
C ASN A 91 -19.96 -6.09 -1.91
N LEU A 92 -20.49 -4.89 -1.60
CA LEU A 92 -20.32 -3.73 -2.48
C LEU A 92 -18.86 -3.29 -2.60
N LEU A 93 -18.11 -3.30 -1.49
CA LEU A 93 -16.67 -2.98 -1.50
C LEU A 93 -15.87 -4.02 -2.29
N ARG A 94 -16.20 -5.31 -2.17
CA ARG A 94 -15.63 -6.36 -3.03
C ARG A 94 -15.96 -6.14 -4.50
N PHE A 95 -17.21 -5.79 -4.82
CA PHE A 95 -17.61 -5.46 -6.18
C PHE A 95 -16.84 -4.24 -6.73
N ALA A 96 -16.54 -3.24 -5.90
CA ALA A 96 -15.78 -2.07 -6.30
C ALA A 96 -14.34 -2.38 -6.75
N GLN A 97 -13.77 -3.52 -6.34
CA GLN A 97 -12.46 -3.98 -6.82
C GLN A 97 -12.47 -4.31 -8.31
N ALA A 98 -13.63 -4.62 -8.90
CA ALA A 98 -13.80 -4.83 -10.34
C ALA A 98 -13.85 -3.52 -11.15
N ALA A 99 -13.25 -2.44 -10.64
CA ALA A 99 -13.15 -1.19 -11.35
C ALA A 99 -12.47 -1.38 -12.73
N PRO A 100 -12.93 -0.68 -13.77
CA PRO A 100 -12.44 -0.90 -15.13
C PRO A 100 -10.99 -0.41 -15.36
N SER A 101 -10.45 0.37 -14.43
CA SER A 101 -9.12 0.98 -14.51
C SER A 101 -8.66 1.45 -13.13
N ALA A 102 -7.35 1.71 -12.97
CA ALA A 102 -6.81 2.30 -11.76
C ALA A 102 -7.40 3.71 -11.48
N PRO A 103 -7.55 4.64 -12.45
CA PRO A 103 -8.25 5.90 -12.23
C PRO A 103 -9.70 5.72 -11.75
N ALA A 104 -10.45 4.76 -12.28
CA ALA A 104 -11.82 4.50 -11.85
C ALA A 104 -11.88 3.98 -10.40
N PHE A 105 -10.94 3.12 -10.00
CA PHE A 105 -10.80 2.66 -8.62
C PHE A 105 -10.47 3.82 -7.66
N LEU A 106 -9.46 4.62 -7.99
CA LEU A 106 -9.06 5.79 -7.20
C LEU A 106 -10.20 6.80 -7.08
N MET A 107 -10.93 7.04 -8.18
CA MET A 107 -12.10 7.94 -8.16
C MET A 107 -13.21 7.38 -7.28
N ALA A 108 -13.41 6.06 -7.22
CA ALA A 108 -14.34 5.42 -6.30
C ALA A 108 -13.95 5.62 -4.82
N LEU A 109 -12.65 5.56 -4.50
CA LEU A 109 -12.18 5.91 -3.15
C LEU A 109 -12.55 7.35 -2.80
N ALA A 110 -12.19 8.30 -3.67
CA ALA A 110 -12.33 9.74 -3.41
C ALA A 110 -13.77 10.28 -3.50
N LYS A 111 -14.66 9.64 -4.28
CA LYS A 111 -16.03 10.13 -4.53
C LYS A 111 -17.14 9.26 -3.96
N VAL A 112 -16.81 8.07 -3.42
CA VAL A 112 -17.79 7.13 -2.87
C VAL A 112 -17.44 6.74 -1.44
N PHE A 113 -16.38 5.95 -1.26
CA PHE A 113 -16.17 5.25 0.01
C PHE A 113 -15.54 6.12 1.09
N LYS A 114 -14.43 6.82 0.81
CA LYS A 114 -13.78 7.69 1.79
C LYS A 114 -14.68 8.86 2.23
N PRO A 115 -15.43 9.54 1.32
CA PRO A 115 -16.41 10.55 1.74
C PRO A 115 -17.55 10.00 2.59
N ALA A 116 -18.10 8.83 2.24
CA ALA A 116 -19.17 8.20 3.01
C ALA A 116 -18.70 7.78 4.40
N LEU A 117 -17.48 7.22 4.50
CA LEU A 117 -16.87 6.85 5.76
C LEU A 117 -16.55 8.07 6.63
N ARG A 118 -15.97 9.12 6.03
CA ARG A 118 -15.74 10.40 6.70
C ARG A 118 -17.05 11.02 7.22
N LYS A 119 -18.14 10.92 6.45
CA LYS A 119 -19.47 11.36 6.91
C LYS A 119 -19.93 10.54 8.12
N ALA A 120 -19.78 9.21 8.08
CA ALA A 120 -20.14 8.34 9.20
C ALA A 120 -19.35 8.67 10.48
N PHE A 121 -18.04 8.94 10.36
CA PHE A 121 -17.21 9.37 11.48
C PHE A 121 -17.67 10.72 12.06
N ASN A 122 -17.96 11.71 11.21
CA ASN A 122 -18.51 12.99 11.69
C ASN A 122 -19.86 12.82 12.39
N SER A 123 -20.78 12.04 11.80
CA SER A 123 -22.07 11.77 12.44
C SER A 123 -21.92 11.03 13.77
N TYR A 124 -20.93 10.14 13.89
CA TYR A 124 -20.63 9.50 15.17
C TYR A 124 -20.12 10.53 16.19
N LEU A 125 -19.15 11.37 15.82
CA LEU A 125 -18.57 12.40 16.69
C LEU A 125 -19.61 13.43 17.17
N GLU A 126 -20.63 13.73 16.35
CA GLU A 126 -21.74 14.63 16.72
C GLU A 126 -22.66 14.03 17.79
N LEU A 127 -22.83 12.71 17.82
CA LEU A 127 -23.78 12.00 18.69
C LEU A 127 -23.12 11.30 19.88
N ALA A 128 -21.82 11.03 19.78
CA ALA A 128 -21.04 10.35 20.79
C ALA A 128 -20.81 11.23 22.02
N ASP A 129 -20.64 10.57 23.16
CA ASP A 129 -20.25 11.23 24.39
C ASP A 129 -18.72 11.23 24.54
N ASP A 130 -18.09 12.40 24.51
CA ASP A 130 -16.64 12.54 24.72
C ASP A 130 -16.15 12.09 26.11
N LEU A 131 -16.94 12.14 27.19
CA LEU A 131 -16.47 11.57 28.47
C LEU A 131 -16.66 10.05 28.53
N GLY A 132 -17.82 9.56 28.08
CA GLY A 132 -18.16 8.13 28.16
C GLY A 132 -17.44 7.28 27.12
N ASP A 133 -17.15 7.86 25.96
CA ASP A 133 -16.54 7.23 24.80
C ASP A 133 -15.35 8.03 24.23
N GLY A 134 -14.67 8.78 25.10
CA GLY A 134 -13.47 9.54 24.77
C GLY A 134 -12.37 8.76 24.02
N PRO A 135 -12.11 7.46 24.31
CA PRO A 135 -11.18 6.67 23.51
C PRO A 135 -11.55 6.64 22.01
N THR A 136 -12.82 6.43 21.68
CA THR A 136 -13.32 6.45 20.30
C THR A 136 -13.22 7.84 19.69
N TYR A 137 -13.61 8.86 20.46
CA TYR A 137 -13.57 10.25 20.04
C TYR A 137 -12.16 10.69 19.61
N ARG A 138 -11.13 10.29 20.37
CA ARG A 138 -9.73 10.64 20.11
C ARG A 138 -9.25 10.18 18.73
N PHE A 139 -9.36 8.89 18.41
CA PHE A 139 -8.82 8.37 17.15
C PHE A 139 -9.73 8.72 15.96
N MET A 140 -11.05 8.77 16.15
CA MET A 140 -11.98 9.06 15.06
C MET A 140 -11.88 10.49 14.55
N ARG A 141 -11.51 11.46 15.41
CA ARG A 141 -11.18 12.82 15.00
C ARG A 141 -9.94 12.87 14.09
N LEU A 142 -8.91 12.09 14.41
CA LEU A 142 -7.71 11.98 13.57
C LEU A 142 -8.06 11.34 12.23
N ALA A 143 -8.75 10.20 12.25
CA ALA A 143 -9.18 9.49 11.04
C ALA A 143 -10.03 10.36 10.10
N THR A 144 -10.89 11.21 10.65
CA THR A 144 -11.71 12.16 9.87
C THR A 144 -10.87 13.18 9.11
N GLU A 145 -9.77 13.62 9.71
CA GLU A 145 -8.84 14.58 9.13
C GLU A 145 -7.89 13.92 8.12
N GLU A 146 -7.42 12.71 8.42
CA GLU A 146 -6.64 11.90 7.48
C GLU A 146 -7.47 11.59 6.23
N LEU A 147 -8.72 11.12 6.36
CA LEU A 147 -9.62 10.88 5.24
C LEU A 147 -9.83 12.15 4.39
N ARG A 148 -9.90 13.34 5.01
CA ARG A 148 -9.99 14.62 4.27
C ARG A 148 -8.76 14.81 3.37
N GLY A 149 -7.56 14.70 3.94
CA GLY A 149 -6.31 14.86 3.20
C GLY A 149 -6.14 13.81 2.10
N GLN A 150 -6.53 12.56 2.37
CA GLN A 150 -6.49 11.47 1.39
C GLN A 150 -7.43 11.75 0.20
N ILE A 151 -8.66 12.19 0.44
CA ILE A 151 -9.62 12.56 -0.62
C ILE A 151 -9.03 13.70 -1.47
N GLU A 152 -8.54 14.77 -0.84
CA GLU A 152 -7.96 15.92 -1.54
C GLU A 152 -6.77 15.51 -2.42
N GLN A 153 -5.89 14.66 -1.91
CA GLN A 153 -4.72 14.19 -2.64
C GLN A 153 -5.09 13.27 -3.82
N ILE A 154 -6.05 12.36 -3.65
CA ILE A 154 -6.52 11.51 -4.75
C ILE A 154 -7.18 12.35 -5.85
N GLU A 155 -8.03 13.31 -5.47
CA GLU A 155 -8.70 14.21 -6.42
C GLU A 155 -7.70 15.04 -7.22
N ALA A 156 -6.67 15.58 -6.55
CA ALA A 156 -5.60 16.34 -7.22
C ALA A 156 -4.81 15.49 -8.21
N SER A 157 -4.49 14.23 -7.88
CA SER A 157 -3.82 13.32 -8.81
C SER A 157 -4.70 12.97 -10.01
N LEU A 158 -5.98 12.68 -9.79
CA LEU A 158 -6.92 12.33 -10.87
C LEU A 158 -7.22 13.48 -11.82
N ALA A 159 -7.24 14.73 -11.33
CA ALA A 159 -7.45 15.90 -12.17
C ALA A 159 -6.45 15.94 -13.34
N ARG A 160 -5.17 15.70 -13.06
CA ARG A 160 -4.10 15.64 -14.09
C ARG A 160 -4.33 14.51 -15.09
N VAL A 161 -4.72 13.33 -14.61
CA VAL A 161 -5.00 12.17 -15.48
C VAL A 161 -6.15 12.48 -16.44
N PHE A 162 -7.26 13.02 -15.93
CA PHE A 162 -8.46 13.29 -16.73
C PHE A 162 -8.32 14.50 -17.65
N GLU A 163 -7.44 15.45 -17.34
CA GLU A 163 -7.04 16.51 -18.28
C GLU A 163 -6.34 15.91 -19.52
N THR A 164 -5.48 14.90 -19.31
CA THR A 164 -4.76 14.22 -20.40
C THR A 164 -5.57 13.15 -21.13
N ASP A 165 -6.51 12.50 -20.43
CA ASP A 165 -7.43 11.48 -20.98
C ASP A 165 -8.88 11.71 -20.51
N PRO A 166 -9.65 12.57 -21.22
CA PRO A 166 -11.04 12.83 -20.89
C PRO A 166 -11.99 11.63 -21.06
N GLU A 167 -11.62 10.63 -21.86
CA GLU A 167 -12.42 9.40 -22.03
C GLU A 167 -12.32 8.51 -20.80
N GLU A 168 -11.11 8.33 -20.25
CA GLU A 168 -10.90 7.68 -18.95
C GLU A 168 -11.67 8.41 -17.84
N GLY A 169 -11.71 9.75 -17.86
CA GLY A 169 -12.54 10.53 -16.94
C GLY A 169 -14.03 10.22 -17.03
N ARG A 170 -14.58 10.07 -18.24
CA ARG A 170 -15.99 9.69 -18.45
C ARG A 170 -16.28 8.26 -17.96
N ARG A 171 -15.44 7.28 -18.33
CA ARG A 171 -15.57 5.89 -17.89
C ARG A 171 -15.47 5.75 -16.37
N SER A 172 -14.55 6.47 -15.74
CA SER A 172 -14.40 6.54 -14.28
C SER A 172 -15.66 7.12 -13.63
N ALA A 173 -16.22 8.20 -14.19
CA ALA A 173 -17.43 8.83 -13.66
C ALA A 173 -18.67 7.93 -13.79
N ASP A 174 -18.82 7.16 -14.88
CA ASP A 174 -19.88 6.17 -15.04
C ASP A 174 -19.81 5.08 -13.95
N TRP A 175 -18.61 4.56 -13.72
CA TRP A 175 -18.36 3.58 -12.66
C TRP A 175 -18.71 4.13 -11.27
N VAL A 176 -18.26 5.35 -10.95
CA VAL A 176 -18.55 6.02 -9.69
C VAL A 176 -20.04 6.26 -9.50
N ARG A 177 -20.76 6.73 -10.52
CA ARG A 177 -22.23 6.93 -10.44
C ARG A 177 -22.94 5.63 -10.09
N ARG A 178 -22.54 4.51 -10.70
CA ARG A 178 -23.09 3.19 -10.40
C ARG A 178 -22.85 2.80 -8.94
N LEU A 179 -21.62 2.97 -8.44
CA LEU A 179 -21.28 2.67 -7.05
C LEU A 179 -22.05 3.55 -6.06
N GLN A 180 -22.23 4.84 -6.36
CA GLN A 180 -23.03 5.75 -5.53
C GLN A 180 -24.49 5.31 -5.46
N GLN A 181 -25.08 4.89 -6.58
CA GLN A 181 -26.44 4.35 -6.60
C GLN A 181 -26.55 3.09 -5.74
N LEU A 182 -25.68 2.10 -5.96
CA LEU A 182 -25.67 0.86 -5.19
C LEU A 182 -25.45 1.11 -3.69
N LEU A 183 -24.56 2.05 -3.34
CA LEU A 183 -24.32 2.45 -1.96
C LEU A 183 -25.57 3.10 -1.33
N ALA A 184 -26.29 3.93 -2.09
CA ALA A 184 -27.51 4.57 -1.62
C ALA A 184 -28.65 3.54 -1.40
N GLU A 185 -28.75 2.52 -2.25
CA GLU A 185 -29.74 1.43 -2.13
C GLU A 185 -29.59 0.65 -0.82
N ILE A 186 -28.35 0.42 -0.37
CA ILE A 186 -28.06 -0.24 0.91
C ILE A 186 -28.06 0.73 2.11
N GLY A 187 -28.38 2.01 1.92
CA GLY A 187 -28.47 3.01 2.99
C GLY A 187 -27.16 3.76 3.32
N GLY A 188 -26.09 3.50 2.58
CA GLY A 188 -24.80 4.16 2.77
C GLY A 188 -23.89 3.51 3.82
N ILE A 189 -22.71 4.11 4.00
CA ILE A 189 -21.86 3.85 5.17
C ILE A 189 -22.31 4.81 6.27
N GLY A 190 -22.79 4.29 7.39
CA GLY A 190 -23.39 5.09 8.45
C GLY A 190 -23.55 4.34 9.76
N LEU A 191 -24.29 4.97 10.67
CA LEU A 191 -24.51 4.48 12.02
C LEU A 191 -25.62 3.41 12.07
N ASP A 192 -26.59 3.50 11.17
CA ASP A 192 -27.65 2.51 10.99
C ASP A 192 -27.13 1.25 10.27
N PRO A 193 -27.75 0.07 10.51
CA PRO A 193 -27.44 -1.13 9.75
C PRO A 193 -27.74 -0.93 8.25
N PRO A 194 -26.94 -1.55 7.36
CA PRO A 194 -27.23 -1.48 5.94
C PRO A 194 -28.55 -2.21 5.65
N ARG A 195 -29.25 -1.71 4.64
CA ARG A 195 -30.48 -2.33 4.13
C ARG A 195 -30.12 -3.53 3.27
N ALA A 196 -31.07 -4.45 3.12
CA ALA A 196 -31.00 -5.45 2.05
C ALA A 196 -30.95 -4.68 0.71
N GLY A 197 -29.81 -4.80 0.01
CA GLY A 197 -29.60 -4.16 -1.28
C GLY A 197 -30.23 -4.95 -2.42
N SER A 198 -30.24 -4.35 -3.60
CA SER A 198 -30.43 -5.09 -4.85
C SER A 198 -29.28 -6.07 -5.08
N ASP A 199 -29.54 -7.12 -5.87
CA ASP A 199 -28.49 -8.06 -6.26
C ASP A 199 -27.37 -7.32 -6.98
N LEU A 200 -26.13 -7.53 -6.52
CA LEU A 200 -24.98 -6.96 -7.17
C LEU A 200 -24.83 -7.58 -8.57
N PRO A 201 -24.43 -6.78 -9.57
CA PRO A 201 -24.13 -7.29 -10.89
C PRO A 201 -23.09 -8.40 -10.81
N ALA A 202 -23.26 -9.44 -11.64
CA ALA A 202 -22.28 -10.51 -11.72
C ALA A 202 -20.91 -9.95 -12.10
N VAL A 203 -19.89 -10.30 -11.31
CA VAL A 203 -18.50 -10.04 -11.64
C VAL A 203 -17.98 -11.26 -12.37
N GLU A 204 -17.66 -11.12 -13.67
CA GLU A 204 -17.26 -12.26 -14.51
C GLU A 204 -16.02 -13.00 -13.98
N ARG A 205 -15.10 -12.29 -13.33
CA ARG A 205 -13.90 -12.84 -12.68
C ARG A 205 -13.57 -12.10 -11.39
N PRO A 206 -13.31 -12.79 -10.28
CA PRO A 206 -12.80 -12.15 -9.07
C PRO A 206 -11.59 -11.27 -9.38
N PHE A 207 -11.53 -10.10 -8.73
CA PHE A 207 -10.37 -9.23 -8.87
C PHE A 207 -9.11 -9.96 -8.40
N THR A 208 -8.04 -9.81 -9.16
CA THR A 208 -6.69 -10.29 -8.81
C THR A 208 -5.71 -9.16 -9.07
N PRO A 209 -4.73 -8.92 -8.18
CA PRO A 209 -3.69 -7.94 -8.42
C PRO A 209 -2.95 -8.18 -9.74
N ALA A 210 -2.45 -7.12 -10.38
CA ALA A 210 -1.86 -7.21 -11.71
C ALA A 210 -0.53 -7.99 -11.70
N GLU A 211 -0.44 -9.05 -12.49
CA GLU A 211 0.80 -9.84 -12.67
C GLU A 211 1.88 -9.11 -13.49
N THR A 212 1.49 -8.11 -14.26
CA THR A 212 2.40 -7.17 -14.93
C THR A 212 2.18 -5.80 -14.32
N PRO A 213 3.20 -5.19 -13.70
CA PRO A 213 3.01 -3.95 -12.98
C PRO A 213 2.94 -2.79 -13.99
N ALA A 214 1.98 -1.91 -13.81
CA ALA A 214 1.87 -0.69 -14.60
C ALA A 214 3.02 0.26 -14.24
N ARG A 215 3.52 0.98 -15.24
CA ARG A 215 4.63 1.92 -15.11
C ARG A 215 4.23 3.27 -15.66
N ASP A 216 4.65 4.31 -14.97
CA ASP A 216 4.42 5.68 -15.41
C ASP A 216 5.26 5.98 -16.66
N ALA A 217 4.65 6.55 -17.68
CA ALA A 217 5.31 6.85 -18.94
C ALA A 217 6.32 8.01 -18.84
N GLN A 218 6.31 8.77 -17.74
CA GLN A 218 7.25 9.86 -17.52
C GLN A 218 8.68 9.40 -17.24
N PHE A 219 8.88 8.14 -16.82
CA PHE A 219 10.20 7.56 -16.53
C PHE A 219 10.75 6.78 -17.71
N HIS A 220 12.05 6.49 -17.68
CA HIS A 220 12.67 5.55 -18.62
C HIS A 220 12.37 4.11 -18.16
N ASN A 221 11.28 3.54 -18.65
CA ASN A 221 10.84 2.20 -18.27
C ASN A 221 11.77 1.12 -18.84
N LEU A 222 12.41 0.36 -17.95
CA LEU A 222 13.32 -0.73 -18.28
C LEU A 222 12.90 -1.99 -17.55
N ARG A 223 13.32 -3.16 -18.03
CA ARG A 223 13.23 -4.38 -17.22
C ARG A 223 14.30 -4.37 -16.11
N PHE A 224 15.54 -4.07 -16.49
CA PHE A 224 16.70 -3.95 -15.60
C PHE A 224 17.08 -2.48 -15.46
N TYR A 225 17.07 -1.96 -14.23
CA TYR A 225 17.25 -0.52 -13.98
C TYR A 225 18.71 -0.08 -13.85
N TRP A 226 19.67 -1.01 -13.80
CA TRP A 226 21.10 -0.71 -13.75
C TRP A 226 21.95 -1.82 -14.41
N PRO A 227 23.11 -1.51 -15.03
CA PRO A 227 23.86 -2.51 -15.79
C PRO A 227 24.43 -3.65 -14.96
N ASP A 228 24.86 -3.38 -13.72
CA ASP A 228 25.45 -4.39 -12.83
C ASP A 228 24.53 -5.57 -12.50
N ILE A 229 23.23 -5.43 -12.77
CA ILE A 229 22.22 -6.47 -12.61
C ILE A 229 22.41 -7.60 -13.65
N ILE A 230 22.82 -7.26 -14.87
CA ILE A 230 22.93 -8.19 -16.00
C ILE A 230 24.33 -8.25 -16.60
N ASP A 231 25.20 -7.33 -16.24
CA ASP A 231 26.59 -7.26 -16.67
C ASP A 231 27.53 -7.22 -15.45
N PRO A 232 28.12 -8.37 -15.06
CA PRO A 232 28.98 -8.45 -13.88
C PRO A 232 30.30 -7.67 -14.03
N THR A 233 30.62 -7.20 -15.24
CA THR A 233 31.82 -6.37 -15.48
C THR A 233 31.57 -4.89 -15.17
N PHE A 234 30.30 -4.48 -15.03
CA PHE A 234 29.96 -3.11 -14.68
C PHE A 234 30.13 -2.90 -13.16
N PRO A 235 31.03 -2.01 -12.70
CA PRO A 235 31.28 -1.85 -11.28
C PRO A 235 30.13 -1.12 -10.59
N TYR A 236 29.84 -1.50 -9.34
CA TYR A 236 28.94 -0.73 -8.47
C TYR A 236 29.44 0.72 -8.28
N GLY A 237 30.77 0.87 -8.19
CA GLY A 237 31.47 2.15 -8.14
C GLY A 237 31.67 2.70 -6.72
N GLU A 238 32.44 3.79 -6.65
CA GLU A 238 32.75 4.54 -5.42
C GLU A 238 32.41 6.02 -5.62
N GLY A 239 32.40 6.79 -4.53
CA GLY A 239 32.14 8.24 -4.55
C GLY A 239 30.80 8.58 -5.23
N LEU A 240 30.86 9.43 -6.26
CA LEU A 240 29.70 9.85 -7.03
C LEU A 240 28.91 8.67 -7.61
N ARG A 241 29.60 7.62 -8.09
CA ARG A 241 28.93 6.44 -8.67
C ARG A 241 28.17 5.64 -7.61
N LEU A 242 28.74 5.52 -6.41
CA LEU A 242 28.08 4.91 -5.26
C LEU A 242 26.81 5.67 -4.87
N GLN A 243 26.88 7.00 -4.76
CA GLN A 243 25.71 7.85 -4.47
C GLN A 243 24.60 7.65 -5.49
N LEU A 244 24.94 7.77 -6.77
CA LEU A 244 23.98 7.64 -7.86
C LEU A 244 23.35 6.25 -7.90
N ARG A 245 24.17 5.19 -7.87
CA ARG A 245 23.70 3.80 -7.90
C ARG A 245 22.81 3.47 -6.71
N SER A 246 23.13 3.99 -5.52
CA SER A 246 22.33 3.77 -4.31
C SER A 246 20.97 4.46 -4.40
N ALA A 247 20.93 5.72 -4.85
CA ALA A 247 19.67 6.45 -5.03
C ALA A 247 18.77 5.80 -6.09
N VAL A 248 19.36 5.33 -7.20
CA VAL A 248 18.62 4.57 -8.22
C VAL A 248 18.12 3.23 -7.68
N SER A 249 18.88 2.58 -6.79
CA SER A 249 18.45 1.34 -6.13
C SER A 249 17.21 1.57 -5.27
N HIS A 250 17.25 2.57 -4.37
CA HIS A 250 16.12 2.94 -3.51
C HIS A 250 14.89 3.34 -4.33
N PHE A 251 15.08 4.18 -5.35
CA PHE A 251 14.00 4.54 -6.28
C PHE A 251 13.32 3.31 -6.92
N ASN A 252 14.10 2.25 -7.16
CA ASN A 252 13.61 1.03 -7.77
C ASN A 252 13.02 0.03 -6.79
N GLU A 253 12.98 0.28 -5.47
CA GLU A 253 12.22 -0.53 -4.50
C GLU A 253 10.70 -0.47 -4.72
N VAL A 254 10.25 0.15 -5.81
CA VAL A 254 8.86 0.08 -6.29
C VAL A 254 8.38 -1.36 -6.45
N TRP A 255 9.28 -2.30 -6.79
CA TRP A 255 8.95 -3.73 -6.86
C TRP A 255 8.50 -4.27 -5.49
N ALA A 256 9.04 -3.74 -4.39
CA ALA A 256 8.74 -4.16 -3.04
C ALA A 256 7.37 -3.61 -2.61
N VAL A 257 7.06 -2.35 -2.92
CA VAL A 257 5.71 -1.76 -2.74
C VAL A 257 4.66 -2.63 -3.44
N GLU A 258 4.93 -3.02 -4.68
CA GLU A 258 4.01 -3.81 -5.51
C GLU A 258 3.85 -5.23 -5.00
N ASN A 259 4.94 -5.91 -4.62
CA ASN A 259 4.89 -7.24 -4.04
C ASN A 259 4.20 -7.26 -2.68
N ALA A 260 4.50 -6.29 -1.81
CA ALA A 260 3.88 -6.14 -0.50
C ALA A 260 2.36 -5.89 -0.64
N GLY A 261 1.96 -5.04 -1.59
CA GLY A 261 0.54 -4.80 -1.91
C GLY A 261 -0.16 -6.05 -2.44
N PHE A 262 0.51 -6.79 -3.33
CA PHE A 262 0.02 -8.06 -3.87
C PHE A 262 -0.24 -9.06 -2.75
N ILE A 263 0.76 -9.35 -1.90
CA ILE A 263 0.62 -10.36 -0.84
C ILE A 263 -0.37 -9.95 0.24
N LEU A 264 -0.47 -8.65 0.56
CA LEU A 264 -1.47 -8.15 1.51
C LEU A 264 -2.85 -8.52 1.01
N HIS A 265 -3.15 -8.21 -0.25
CA HIS A 265 -4.43 -8.56 -0.85
C HIS A 265 -4.66 -10.08 -0.89
N THR A 266 -3.67 -10.83 -1.38
CA THR A 266 -3.80 -12.28 -1.59
C THR A 266 -4.02 -13.05 -0.30
N TYR A 267 -3.33 -12.72 0.79
CA TYR A 267 -3.36 -13.50 2.04
C TYR A 267 -4.17 -12.85 3.17
N ALA A 268 -4.90 -11.76 2.90
CA ALA A 268 -5.69 -11.05 3.90
C ALA A 268 -6.72 -11.94 4.63
N ASP A 269 -7.36 -12.86 3.91
CA ASP A 269 -8.36 -13.75 4.49
C ASP A 269 -7.72 -14.98 5.17
N ASP A 270 -6.56 -15.43 4.69
CA ASP A 270 -5.83 -16.59 5.25
C ASP A 270 -5.12 -16.27 6.57
N LEU A 271 -4.46 -15.10 6.64
CA LEU A 271 -3.61 -14.71 7.78
C LEU A 271 -4.31 -13.76 8.76
N GLY A 272 -5.45 -13.18 8.38
CA GLY A 272 -6.28 -12.36 9.24
C GLY A 272 -5.72 -10.97 9.55
N TRP A 273 -6.31 -10.31 10.56
CA TRP A 273 -6.11 -8.87 10.79
C TRP A 273 -4.68 -8.46 11.15
N GLU A 274 -4.00 -9.23 11.98
CA GLU A 274 -2.64 -8.88 12.42
C GLU A 274 -1.68 -8.83 11.22
N PHE A 275 -1.87 -9.72 10.23
CA PHE A 275 -1.13 -9.66 8.96
C PHE A 275 -1.49 -8.42 8.16
N ILE A 276 -2.78 -8.10 8.02
CA ILE A 276 -3.21 -6.93 7.27
C ILE A 276 -2.58 -5.65 7.83
N ARG A 277 -2.53 -5.50 9.16
CA ARG A 277 -1.91 -4.34 9.81
C ARG A 277 -0.40 -4.27 9.56
N ASP A 278 0.30 -5.37 9.79
CA ASP A 278 1.75 -5.44 9.61
C ASP A 278 2.15 -5.25 8.14
N ALA A 279 1.44 -5.91 7.22
CA ALA A 279 1.64 -5.75 5.79
C ALA A 279 1.33 -4.32 5.33
N ALA A 280 0.29 -3.66 5.85
CA ALA A 280 0.01 -2.27 5.51
C ALA A 280 1.16 -1.34 5.92
N ARG A 281 1.77 -1.59 7.10
CA ARG A 281 2.98 -0.88 7.53
C ARG A 281 4.15 -1.16 6.59
N TRP A 282 4.36 -2.42 6.22
CA TRP A 282 5.42 -2.83 5.30
C TRP A 282 5.30 -2.12 3.94
N VAL A 283 4.11 -2.13 3.33
CA VAL A 283 3.86 -1.43 2.05
C VAL A 283 4.18 0.07 2.14
N TYR A 284 3.81 0.72 3.26
CA TYR A 284 4.14 2.13 3.46
C TYR A 284 5.64 2.37 3.59
N ASP A 285 6.34 1.54 4.35
CA ASP A 285 7.78 1.66 4.54
C ASP A 285 8.53 1.52 3.21
N GLU A 286 8.20 0.52 2.38
CA GLU A 286 8.76 0.37 1.03
C GLU A 286 8.51 1.61 0.16
N SER A 287 7.31 2.20 0.27
CA SER A 287 6.97 3.41 -0.50
C SER A 287 7.82 4.62 -0.08
N ARG A 288 8.20 4.68 1.20
CA ARG A 288 9.11 5.72 1.69
C ARG A 288 10.51 5.52 1.14
N HIS A 289 11.00 4.29 1.07
CA HIS A 289 12.33 4.01 0.53
C HIS A 289 12.43 4.40 -0.95
N VAL A 290 11.37 4.09 -1.71
CA VAL A 290 11.20 4.59 -3.09
C VAL A 290 11.27 6.11 -3.17
N ARG A 291 10.57 6.82 -2.27
CA ARG A 291 10.61 8.29 -2.23
C ARG A 291 11.95 8.85 -1.78
N MET A 292 12.66 8.21 -0.85
CA MET A 292 14.02 8.61 -0.46
C MET A 292 14.93 8.62 -1.69
N GLY A 293 14.93 7.54 -2.48
CA GLY A 293 15.71 7.46 -3.72
C GLY A 293 15.29 8.50 -4.76
N TYR A 294 13.97 8.65 -5.00
CA TYR A 294 13.46 9.64 -5.94
C TYR A 294 13.84 11.07 -5.55
N GLU A 295 13.53 11.49 -4.32
CA GLU A 295 13.78 12.87 -3.86
C GLU A 295 15.26 13.19 -3.85
N ARG A 296 16.12 12.20 -3.58
CA ARG A 296 17.57 12.37 -3.70
C ARG A 296 17.98 12.70 -5.13
N LEU A 297 17.47 11.95 -6.11
CA LEU A 297 17.73 12.20 -7.54
C LEU A 297 17.17 13.57 -7.96
N LYS A 298 15.97 13.96 -7.51
CA LYS A 298 15.41 15.29 -7.80
C LYS A 298 16.23 16.42 -7.20
N THR A 299 16.71 16.26 -5.97
CA THR A 299 17.55 17.24 -5.29
C THR A 299 18.87 17.48 -6.03
N TRP A 300 19.42 16.44 -6.67
CA TRP A 300 20.59 16.60 -7.54
C TRP A 300 20.28 17.25 -8.89
N GLY A 301 19.01 17.35 -9.28
CA GLY A 301 18.58 18.02 -10.51
C GLY A 301 18.32 17.08 -11.70
N PHE A 302 18.01 15.81 -11.43
CA PHE A 302 17.54 14.88 -12.46
C PHE A 302 16.05 15.10 -12.79
N GLU A 303 15.73 15.02 -14.08
CA GLU A 303 14.37 15.01 -14.61
C GLU A 303 13.79 13.60 -14.58
N ASP A 304 12.46 13.48 -14.53
CA ASP A 304 11.80 12.16 -14.39
C ASP A 304 12.12 11.24 -15.58
N ARG A 305 12.20 11.79 -16.79
CA ARG A 305 12.58 11.06 -18.02
C ARG A 305 14.01 10.51 -18.01
N GLU A 306 14.86 10.95 -17.11
CA GLU A 306 16.23 10.45 -16.97
C GLU A 306 16.29 9.24 -16.01
N LEU A 307 15.25 8.98 -15.22
CA LEU A 307 15.30 7.98 -14.17
C LEU A 307 14.87 6.60 -14.71
N PRO A 308 15.68 5.55 -14.53
CA PRO A 308 15.32 4.19 -14.93
C PRO A 308 14.37 3.55 -13.92
N LEU A 309 13.20 3.11 -14.37
CA LEU A 309 12.22 2.42 -13.54
C LEU A 309 12.06 0.96 -13.99
N GLY A 310 12.51 0.04 -13.15
CA GLY A 310 12.67 -1.38 -13.39
C GLY A 310 11.45 -2.25 -13.08
N THR A 311 11.49 -3.50 -13.55
CA THR A 311 10.45 -4.52 -13.24
C THR A 311 11.00 -5.88 -12.86
N TYR A 312 12.29 -6.20 -13.10
CA TYR A 312 12.78 -7.59 -13.13
C TYR A 312 12.50 -8.42 -11.86
N ILE A 313 12.56 -7.83 -10.65
CA ILE A 313 12.26 -8.57 -9.40
C ILE A 313 10.78 -8.91 -9.33
N TYR A 314 9.91 -7.95 -9.62
CA TYR A 314 8.47 -8.20 -9.67
C TYR A 314 8.10 -9.22 -10.75
N ASP A 315 8.74 -9.13 -11.92
CA ASP A 315 8.56 -10.05 -13.04
C ASP A 315 8.99 -11.48 -12.71
N SER A 316 9.98 -11.66 -11.81
CA SER A 316 10.46 -12.99 -11.42
C SER A 316 9.40 -13.83 -10.70
N CYS A 317 8.41 -13.20 -10.09
CA CYS A 317 7.29 -13.87 -9.43
C CYS A 317 6.08 -14.08 -10.36
N ARG A 318 6.14 -13.63 -11.61
CA ARG A 318 4.98 -13.66 -12.52
C ARG A 318 4.52 -15.10 -12.78
N GLY A 319 3.25 -15.36 -12.50
CA GLY A 319 2.65 -16.69 -12.69
C GLY A 319 3.23 -17.78 -11.80
N GLN A 320 4.00 -17.42 -10.77
CA GLN A 320 4.49 -18.32 -9.74
C GLN A 320 3.52 -18.35 -8.56
N ASP A 321 3.75 -19.26 -7.60
CA ASP A 321 3.04 -19.23 -6.32
C ASP A 321 3.27 -17.86 -5.63
N PRO A 322 2.22 -17.15 -5.20
CA PRO A 322 2.34 -15.87 -4.48
C PRO A 322 3.21 -15.95 -3.22
N LEU A 323 3.45 -17.14 -2.66
CA LEU A 323 4.38 -17.36 -1.55
C LEU A 323 5.79 -16.86 -1.88
N TYR A 324 6.21 -16.93 -3.14
CA TYR A 324 7.53 -16.45 -3.52
C TYR A 324 7.63 -14.92 -3.51
N ARG A 325 6.51 -14.17 -3.57
CA ARG A 325 6.54 -12.70 -3.43
C ARG A 325 6.91 -12.26 -2.02
N ILE A 326 6.36 -12.92 -0.98
CA ILE A 326 6.80 -12.72 0.41
C ILE A 326 8.22 -13.25 0.64
N GLY A 327 8.56 -14.36 -0.03
CA GLY A 327 9.92 -14.89 -0.08
C GLY A 327 10.93 -13.88 -0.61
N MET A 328 10.61 -13.16 -1.69
CA MET A 328 11.48 -12.12 -2.27
C MET A 328 11.74 -10.97 -1.31
N LEU A 329 10.69 -10.43 -0.70
CA LEU A 329 10.81 -9.35 0.28
C LEU A 329 11.76 -9.80 1.41
N PHE A 330 11.43 -10.92 2.06
CA PHE A 330 12.25 -11.45 3.16
C PHE A 330 13.70 -11.79 2.75
N TYR A 331 13.90 -12.37 1.57
CA TYR A 331 15.22 -12.76 1.08
C TYR A 331 16.10 -11.53 0.77
N PHE A 332 15.59 -10.53 0.06
CA PHE A 332 16.38 -9.37 -0.34
C PHE A 332 16.67 -8.41 0.83
N GLU A 333 15.74 -8.28 1.77
CA GLU A 333 15.92 -7.54 3.03
C GLU A 333 17.04 -8.17 3.87
N SER A 334 16.93 -9.47 4.15
CA SER A 334 17.91 -10.19 4.97
C SER A 334 19.31 -10.25 4.35
N LYS A 335 19.44 -10.21 3.02
CA LYS A 335 20.73 -10.22 2.31
C LYS A 335 21.46 -8.87 2.36
N ASN A 336 20.73 -7.76 2.48
CA ASN A 336 21.29 -6.43 2.29
C ASN A 336 21.37 -5.57 3.56
N ILE A 337 20.76 -5.99 4.68
CA ILE A 337 20.74 -5.22 5.93
C ILE A 337 22.15 -4.81 6.43
N GLY A 338 23.15 -5.70 6.32
CA GLY A 338 24.53 -5.41 6.71
C GLY A 338 25.20 -4.33 5.85
N LYS A 339 24.83 -4.25 4.57
CA LYS A 339 25.37 -3.26 3.62
C LYS A 339 24.85 -1.85 3.90
N LYS A 340 23.68 -1.70 4.53
CA LYS A 340 23.13 -0.36 4.83
C LYS A 340 24.01 0.42 5.81
N MET A 341 24.56 -0.27 6.82
CA MET A 341 25.51 0.34 7.76
C MET A 341 26.85 0.71 7.09
N GLU A 342 27.33 -0.08 6.14
CA GLU A 342 28.53 0.25 5.35
C GLU A 342 28.28 1.44 4.41
N ARG A 343 27.11 1.48 3.76
CA ARG A 343 26.67 2.61 2.92
C ARG A 343 26.53 3.90 3.74
N LYS A 344 25.94 3.82 4.94
CA LYS A 344 25.87 4.96 5.88
C LYS A 344 27.25 5.56 6.15
N LYS A 345 28.23 4.73 6.49
CA LYS A 345 29.63 5.17 6.69
C LYS A 345 30.24 5.76 5.42
N SER A 346 29.94 5.16 4.27
CA SER A 346 30.43 5.68 2.98
C SER A 346 29.85 7.06 2.66
N PHE A 347 28.56 7.28 2.93
CA PHE A 347 27.92 8.59 2.72
C PHE A 347 28.37 9.63 3.74
N GLU A 348 28.70 9.23 4.95
CA GLU A 348 29.36 10.11 5.93
C GLU A 348 30.70 10.62 5.40
N LEU A 349 31.54 9.73 4.86
CA LEU A 349 32.83 10.10 4.26
C LEU A 349 32.69 10.99 3.01
N LEU A 350 31.56 10.91 2.32
CA LEU A 350 31.22 11.75 1.16
C LEU A 350 30.51 13.05 1.55
N GLU A 351 30.34 13.31 2.85
CA GLU A 351 29.57 14.44 3.39
C GLU A 351 28.12 14.52 2.86
N ASP A 352 27.59 13.38 2.42
CA ASP A 352 26.22 13.24 1.92
C ASP A 352 25.27 12.94 3.08
N ARG A 353 24.96 13.99 3.85
CA ARG A 353 24.10 13.89 5.03
C ARG A 353 22.69 13.35 4.75
N MET A 354 22.14 13.62 3.57
CA MET A 354 20.79 13.16 3.23
C MET A 354 20.79 11.66 2.95
N SER A 355 21.69 11.18 2.09
CA SER A 355 21.79 9.74 1.83
C SER A 355 22.21 8.96 3.09
N GLN A 356 23.05 9.56 3.95
CA GLN A 356 23.38 8.98 5.26
C GLN A 356 22.15 8.84 6.16
N HIS A 357 21.32 9.88 6.24
CA HIS A 357 20.09 9.90 7.02
C HIS A 357 19.08 8.87 6.50
N ASP A 358 18.86 8.83 5.19
CA ASP A 358 17.93 7.89 4.56
C ASP A 358 18.35 6.44 4.84
N MET A 359 19.64 6.09 4.68
CA MET A 359 20.14 4.75 5.01
C MET A 359 19.96 4.37 6.48
N ASP A 360 19.96 5.34 7.40
CA ASP A 360 19.82 5.09 8.84
C ASP A 360 18.38 4.74 9.21
N PHE A 361 17.41 5.49 8.67
CA PHE A 361 15.99 5.22 8.88
C PHE A 361 15.55 3.94 8.17
N ASP A 362 16.03 3.75 6.94
CA ASP A 362 15.80 2.54 6.18
C ASP A 362 16.35 1.29 6.90
N TRP A 363 17.55 1.35 7.49
CA TRP A 363 18.06 0.25 8.33
C TRP A 363 17.15 -0.11 9.52
N ALA A 364 16.49 0.89 10.12
CA ALA A 364 15.54 0.66 11.20
C ALA A 364 14.26 -0.07 10.70
N ASP A 365 13.78 0.29 9.51
CA ASP A 365 12.63 -0.35 8.87
C ASP A 365 12.93 -1.82 8.52
N GLU A 366 14.07 -2.09 7.91
CA GLU A 366 14.53 -3.43 7.51
C GLU A 366 14.61 -4.44 8.65
N SER A 367 14.92 -3.96 9.85
CA SER A 367 14.93 -4.78 11.07
C SER A 367 13.52 -5.28 11.41
N ILE A 368 12.51 -4.44 11.18
CA ILE A 368 11.09 -4.79 11.35
C ILE A 368 10.64 -5.69 10.20
N HIS A 369 11.02 -5.39 8.96
CA HIS A 369 10.64 -6.17 7.77
C HIS A 369 11.14 -7.61 7.84
N THR A 370 12.38 -7.82 8.31
CA THR A 370 12.91 -9.16 8.58
C THR A 370 12.01 -9.94 9.58
N SER A 371 11.46 -9.25 10.59
CA SER A 371 10.54 -9.85 11.55
C SER A 371 9.17 -10.16 10.93
N TYR A 372 8.66 -9.28 10.07
CA TYR A 372 7.42 -9.51 9.32
C TYR A 372 7.56 -10.70 8.37
N GLY A 373 8.61 -10.72 7.55
CA GLY A 373 8.90 -11.81 6.64
C GLY A 373 9.00 -13.16 7.35
N LYS A 374 9.73 -13.23 8.48
CA LYS A 374 9.80 -14.45 9.29
C LYS A 374 8.42 -14.86 9.82
N THR A 375 7.70 -13.95 10.49
CA THR A 375 6.41 -14.24 11.12
C THR A 375 5.39 -14.77 10.11
N TRP A 376 5.23 -14.06 9.00
CA TRP A 376 4.17 -14.34 8.04
C TRP A 376 4.52 -15.48 7.09
N LEU A 377 5.80 -15.65 6.72
CA LEU A 377 6.23 -16.82 5.98
C LEU A 377 6.09 -18.11 6.81
N SER A 378 6.47 -18.08 8.10
CA SER A 378 6.20 -19.21 9.02
C SER A 378 4.71 -19.55 9.10
N ALA A 379 3.85 -18.53 9.20
CA ALA A 379 2.40 -18.73 9.27
C ALA A 379 1.86 -19.40 8.00
N LEU A 380 2.30 -18.97 6.82
CA LEU A 380 1.90 -19.56 5.54
C LEU A 380 2.39 -21.00 5.39
N LEU A 381 3.66 -21.28 5.71
CA LEU A 381 4.20 -22.64 5.68
C LEU A 381 3.43 -23.58 6.62
N LYS A 382 3.11 -23.09 7.83
CA LYS A 382 2.28 -23.85 8.78
C LYS A 382 0.89 -24.14 8.24
N LEU A 383 0.23 -23.17 7.60
CA LEU A 383 -1.08 -23.35 6.97
C LEU A 383 -1.04 -24.41 5.85
N ARG A 384 0.10 -24.52 5.16
CA ARG A 384 0.34 -25.51 4.10
C ARG A 384 0.78 -26.89 4.61
N GLY A 385 0.97 -27.06 5.92
CA GLY A 385 1.47 -28.31 6.51
C GLY A 385 2.97 -28.53 6.29
N GLU A 386 3.72 -27.48 5.94
CA GLU A 386 5.16 -27.48 5.77
C GLU A 386 5.89 -27.07 7.06
N ASN A 387 7.22 -27.22 7.11
CA ASN A 387 8.01 -26.84 8.28
C ASN A 387 8.09 -25.30 8.40
N PRO A 388 7.51 -24.66 9.45
CA PRO A 388 7.47 -23.21 9.56
C PRO A 388 8.82 -22.56 9.88
N GLU A 389 9.85 -23.34 10.19
CA GLU A 389 11.19 -22.84 10.54
C GLU A 389 12.22 -23.02 9.40
N ASP A 390 11.87 -23.75 8.33
CA ASP A 390 12.76 -24.01 7.21
C ASP A 390 12.38 -23.21 5.96
N TYR A 391 13.12 -22.13 5.71
CA TYR A 391 12.94 -21.27 4.54
C TYR A 391 13.91 -21.62 3.40
N THR A 392 14.70 -22.69 3.53
CA THR A 392 15.81 -22.99 2.60
C THR A 392 15.30 -23.20 1.17
N ALA A 393 14.20 -23.96 1.03
CA ALA A 393 13.58 -24.20 -0.26
C ALA A 393 13.02 -22.90 -0.87
N ILE A 394 12.37 -22.06 -0.06
CA ILE A 394 11.82 -20.77 -0.51
C ILE A 394 12.95 -19.85 -0.98
N LYS A 395 14.04 -19.73 -0.23
CA LYS A 395 15.19 -18.89 -0.61
C LYS A 395 15.87 -19.39 -1.87
N THR A 396 16.10 -20.70 -1.97
CA THR A 396 16.68 -21.32 -3.18
C THR A 396 15.81 -21.06 -4.40
N GLU A 397 14.50 -21.20 -4.27
CA GLU A 397 13.58 -20.96 -5.37
C GLU A 397 13.51 -19.47 -5.73
N CYS A 398 13.57 -18.56 -4.75
CA CYS A 398 13.65 -17.14 -5.01
C CYS A 398 14.91 -16.77 -5.82
N GLU A 399 16.06 -17.32 -5.44
CA GLU A 399 17.32 -17.14 -6.20
C GLU A 399 17.20 -17.67 -7.63
N ARG A 400 16.61 -18.86 -7.80
CA ARG A 400 16.38 -19.48 -9.11
C ARG A 400 15.46 -18.63 -9.99
N LEU A 401 14.36 -18.11 -9.45
CA LEU A 401 13.40 -17.28 -10.18
C LEU A 401 14.04 -15.98 -10.68
N VAL A 402 14.81 -15.30 -9.83
CA VAL A 402 15.53 -14.09 -10.24
C VAL A 402 16.58 -14.44 -11.30
N ALA A 403 17.40 -15.47 -11.07
CA ALA A 403 18.42 -15.90 -12.03
C ALA A 403 17.83 -16.21 -13.41
N ALA A 404 16.70 -16.92 -13.46
CA ALA A 404 15.99 -17.22 -14.70
C ALA A 404 15.60 -15.94 -15.46
N VAL A 405 15.13 -14.89 -14.79
CA VAL A 405 14.84 -13.60 -15.43
C VAL A 405 16.13 -12.95 -15.96
N LEU A 406 17.21 -12.95 -15.19
CA LEU A 406 18.50 -12.37 -15.61
C LEU A 406 19.08 -13.07 -16.85
N GLU A 407 18.94 -14.40 -16.95
CA GLU A 407 19.40 -15.20 -18.10
C GLU A 407 18.67 -14.83 -19.40
N THR A 408 17.43 -14.34 -19.30
CA THR A 408 16.67 -13.88 -20.46
C THR A 408 17.01 -12.47 -20.94
N ALA A 409 18.02 -11.81 -20.35
CA ALA A 409 18.40 -10.45 -20.73
C ALA A 409 18.96 -10.39 -22.15
N GLU A 410 18.25 -9.67 -23.02
CA GLU A 410 18.58 -9.52 -24.43
C GLU A 410 19.70 -8.49 -24.65
N GLU A 411 20.44 -8.60 -25.75
CA GLU A 411 21.52 -7.66 -26.07
C GLU A 411 21.02 -6.21 -26.20
N ARG A 412 19.81 -6.00 -26.73
CA ARG A 412 19.20 -4.66 -26.79
C ARG A 412 18.99 -4.06 -25.40
N GLU A 413 18.60 -4.86 -24.42
CA GLU A 413 18.38 -4.40 -23.04
C GLU A 413 19.71 -4.07 -22.36
N ARG A 414 20.75 -4.89 -22.62
CA ARG A 414 22.13 -4.64 -22.13
C ARG A 414 22.68 -3.31 -22.65
N VAL A 415 22.53 -3.06 -23.95
CA VAL A 415 22.95 -1.80 -24.58
C VAL A 415 22.14 -0.62 -24.02
N GLU A 416 20.82 -0.79 -23.88
CA GLU A 416 19.96 0.29 -23.41
C GLU A 416 20.23 0.69 -21.95
N VAL A 417 20.27 -0.27 -21.02
CA VAL A 417 20.51 0.02 -19.61
C VAL A 417 21.88 0.64 -19.39
N ARG A 418 22.90 0.18 -20.14
CA ARG A 418 24.25 0.76 -20.12
C ARG A 418 24.24 2.20 -20.59
N ARG A 419 23.59 2.50 -21.71
CA ARG A 419 23.45 3.86 -22.24
C ARG A 419 22.76 4.80 -21.24
N VAL A 420 21.68 4.35 -20.60
CA VAL A 420 20.97 5.15 -19.58
C VAL A 420 21.87 5.42 -18.38
N ALA A 421 22.54 4.40 -17.85
CA ALA A 421 23.42 4.57 -16.69
C ALA A 421 24.63 5.47 -17.00
N GLU A 422 25.27 5.30 -18.17
CA GLU A 422 26.37 6.15 -18.61
C GLU A 422 25.93 7.62 -18.75
N HIS A 423 24.75 7.86 -19.33
CA HIS A 423 24.17 9.19 -19.40
C HIS A 423 23.93 9.81 -18.01
N MET A 424 23.34 9.05 -17.07
CA MET A 424 23.13 9.53 -15.71
C MET A 424 24.45 9.83 -14.98
N ILE A 425 25.49 9.03 -15.20
CA ILE A 425 26.82 9.25 -14.60
C ILE A 425 27.44 10.53 -15.16
N GLU A 426 27.41 10.75 -16.47
CA GLU A 426 27.89 11.98 -17.10
C GLU A 426 27.12 13.20 -16.59
N ARG A 427 25.80 13.08 -16.46
CA ARG A 427 24.93 14.11 -15.91
C ARG A 427 25.29 14.45 -14.47
N ALA A 428 25.46 13.44 -13.61
CA ALA A 428 25.89 13.62 -12.22
C ALA A 428 27.25 14.34 -12.13
N GLN A 429 28.20 13.99 -13.00
CA GLN A 429 29.51 14.65 -13.06
C GLN A 429 29.42 16.12 -13.47
N GLN A 430 28.49 16.47 -14.37
CA GLN A 430 28.24 17.86 -14.75
C GLN A 430 27.61 18.64 -13.60
N LEU A 431 26.68 18.03 -12.87
CA LEU A 431 25.99 18.64 -11.73
C LEU A 431 26.95 18.89 -10.56
N ALA A 432 27.87 17.95 -10.30
CA ALA A 432 28.87 18.08 -9.24
C ALA A 432 29.95 19.16 -9.50
N ARG A 433 30.06 19.68 -10.73
CA ARG A 433 30.99 20.78 -11.10
C ARG A 433 30.36 22.16 -11.00
N ARG A 434 29.05 22.25 -10.80
CA ARG A 434 28.31 23.50 -10.58
C ARG A 434 28.27 23.81 -9.10
#